data_AF-A0A2G2W407-F1
#
_entry.id   AF-A0A2G2W407-F1
#
_cell.length_a   1.000
_cell.length_b   1.000
_cell.length_c   1.000
_cell.angle_alpha   90.00
_cell.angle_beta   90.00
_cell.angle_gamma   90.00
#
_symmetry.space_group_name_H-M   'P 1'
#
loop_
_entity.id
_entity.type
_entity.pdbx_description
1 polymer ?
#
loop_
_entity_poly.entity_id
_entity_poly.type
_entity_poly.pdbx_seq_one_letter_code
_entity_poly.pdbx_strand_id
1 'polypeptide(L)'
;MSGFLDQKIRTDWSMIEAYRDKMGNPFDVQYIEGIAQQTIGSLDCSIFVAAYAEYLRDGLQVPNDGLDAELLCKIYAALLWKYGEAKAQKLYTSDIKDPRRPKPNFATLDEEQLVHIE
;
A
#
# COMPACT_ATOMS: atom_id res chain seq x y z
N MET A 1 4.45 -5.89 23.99
CA MET A 1 3.37 -6.89 23.79
C MET A 1 2.05 -6.15 23.64
N SER A 2 1.62 -5.85 22.41
CA SER A 2 0.32 -5.23 22.17
C SER A 2 -0.77 -6.32 22.18
N GLY A 3 -1.65 -6.29 23.18
CA GLY A 3 -2.80 -7.19 23.30
C GLY A 3 -3.90 -6.96 22.26
N PHE A 4 -3.56 -6.36 21.11
CA PHE A 4 -4.52 -6.03 20.05
C PHE A 4 -4.95 -7.26 19.24
N LEU A 5 -4.10 -8.30 19.18
CA LEU A 5 -4.34 -9.48 18.34
C LEU A 5 -4.89 -10.70 19.08
N ASP A 6 -5.07 -10.62 20.40
CA ASP A 6 -5.47 -11.79 21.22
C ASP A 6 -6.98 -12.10 21.11
N GLN A 7 -7.77 -11.15 20.60
CA GLN A 7 -9.20 -11.35 20.39
C GLN A 7 -9.50 -11.77 18.94
N LYS A 8 -9.39 -13.08 18.68
CA LYS A 8 -9.95 -13.70 17.48
C LYS A 8 -11.48 -13.84 17.63
N ILE A 9 -12.18 -12.75 17.98
CA ILE A 9 -13.63 -12.70 17.83
C ILE A 9 -13.87 -12.66 16.33
N ARG A 10 -14.38 -13.75 15.79
CA ARG A 10 -14.88 -13.81 14.43
C ARG A 10 -15.99 -12.77 14.33
N THR A 11 -15.70 -11.61 13.75
CA THR A 11 -16.69 -10.54 13.57
C THR A 11 -17.80 -11.09 12.70
N ASP A 12 -18.96 -11.34 13.31
CA ASP A 12 -20.15 -11.70 12.58
C ASP A 12 -20.70 -10.44 11.91
N TRP A 13 -20.31 -10.23 10.66
CA TRP A 13 -20.75 -9.11 9.83
C TRP A 13 -22.27 -9.06 9.67
N SER A 14 -23.01 -10.14 9.97
CA SER A 14 -24.48 -10.16 9.96
C SER A 14 -25.13 -9.37 11.10
N MET A 15 -24.42 -9.15 12.20
CA MET A 15 -24.92 -8.37 13.33
C MET A 15 -24.76 -6.85 13.14
N ILE A 16 -24.04 -6.40 12.11
CA ILE A 16 -23.80 -4.98 11.89
C ILE A 16 -24.90 -4.41 10.98
N GLU A 17 -25.79 -3.58 11.55
CA GLU A 17 -26.95 -3.01 10.83
C GLU A 17 -26.59 -2.34 9.50
N ALA A 18 -25.42 -1.70 9.41
CA ALA A 18 -24.94 -1.02 8.20
C ALA A 18 -24.53 -1.94 7.04
N TYR A 19 -24.46 -3.25 7.27
CA TYR A 19 -24.09 -4.26 6.27
C TYR A 19 -25.20 -5.29 5.99
N ARG A 20 -26.35 -5.17 6.67
CA ARG A 20 -27.46 -6.13 6.58
C ARG A 20 -28.10 -6.19 5.19
N ASP A 21 -28.17 -5.06 4.51
CA ASP A 21 -28.66 -4.89 3.14
C ASP A 21 -27.62 -5.28 2.07
N LYS A 22 -26.32 -5.19 2.41
CA LYS A 22 -25.19 -5.53 1.53
C LYS A 22 -24.91 -7.03 1.43
N MET A 23 -25.54 -7.86 2.26
CA MET A 23 -25.45 -9.32 2.17
C MET A 23 -26.09 -9.91 0.91
N GLY A 24 -26.92 -9.15 0.20
CA GLY A 24 -27.56 -9.58 -1.05
C GLY A 24 -26.65 -9.59 -2.28
N ASN A 25 -25.40 -9.13 -2.15
CA ASN A 25 -24.40 -9.15 -3.22
C ASN A 25 -23.26 -10.12 -2.87
N PRO A 26 -23.45 -11.44 -3.04
CA PRO A 26 -22.42 -12.42 -2.73
C PRO A 26 -21.35 -12.36 -3.83
N PHE A 27 -20.29 -11.60 -3.59
CA PHE A 27 -19.03 -11.91 -4.26
C PHE A 27 -18.49 -13.22 -3.69
N ASP A 28 -17.97 -14.08 -4.55
CA ASP A 28 -17.31 -15.30 -4.11
C ASP A 28 -16.02 -14.94 -3.38
N VAL A 29 -16.03 -15.09 -2.05
CA VAL A 29 -14.87 -14.86 -1.20
C VAL A 29 -14.14 -16.18 -1.00
N GLN A 30 -12.94 -16.30 -1.54
CA GLN A 30 -12.07 -17.45 -1.31
C GLN A 30 -11.10 -17.17 -0.16
N TYR A 31 -11.13 -18.01 0.87
CA TYR A 31 -10.11 -18.00 1.92
C TYR A 31 -8.95 -18.89 1.50
N ILE A 32 -7.73 -18.35 1.52
CA ILE A 32 -6.50 -19.10 1.26
C ILE A 32 -5.77 -19.25 2.59
N GLU A 33 -5.62 -20.50 3.05
CA GLU A 33 -4.89 -20.85 4.26
C GLU A 33 -3.42 -21.13 3.94
N GLY A 34 -2.55 -21.07 4.95
CA GLY A 34 -1.14 -21.44 4.82
C GLY A 34 -0.25 -20.40 4.15
N ILE A 35 -0.81 -19.23 3.82
CA ILE A 35 -0.04 -18.10 3.29
C ILE A 35 0.93 -17.62 4.37
N ALA A 36 2.20 -17.47 3.99
CA ALA A 36 3.21 -16.93 4.88
C ALA A 36 2.90 -15.47 5.24
N GLN A 37 2.96 -15.17 6.54
CA GLN A 37 2.70 -13.83 7.04
C GLN A 37 4.01 -13.05 7.20
N GLN A 38 3.91 -11.73 7.13
CA GLN A 38 5.03 -10.87 7.50
C GLN A 38 5.43 -11.12 8.96
N THR A 39 6.72 -11.00 9.26
CA THR A 39 7.22 -11.09 10.63
C THR A 39 6.65 -9.95 11.48
N ILE A 40 6.24 -10.27 12.72
CA ILE A 40 5.76 -9.27 13.68
C ILE A 40 6.81 -8.16 13.84
N GLY A 41 6.40 -6.90 13.67
CA GLY A 41 7.28 -5.73 13.75
C GLY A 41 7.91 -5.31 12.41
N SER A 42 7.65 -6.03 11.31
CA SER A 42 8.02 -5.57 9.96
C SER A 42 7.17 -4.36 9.54
N LEU A 43 7.83 -3.37 8.91
CA LEU A 43 7.21 -2.19 8.32
C LEU A 43 6.83 -2.39 6.83
N ASP A 44 7.05 -3.58 6.29
CA ASP A 44 6.94 -3.88 4.85
C ASP A 44 5.54 -4.39 4.46
N CYS A 45 4.51 -4.08 5.24
CA CYS A 45 3.18 -4.65 5.03
C CYS A 45 2.59 -4.36 3.66
N SER A 46 2.85 -3.16 3.14
CA SER A 46 2.44 -2.75 1.81
C SER A 46 3.08 -3.60 0.71
N ILE A 47 4.32 -4.04 0.92
CA ILE A 47 5.10 -4.83 -0.04
C ILE A 47 4.56 -6.26 -0.09
N PHE A 48 4.24 -6.86 1.07
CA PHE A 48 3.58 -8.16 1.11
C PHE A 48 2.20 -8.13 0.42
N VAL A 49 1.38 -7.11 0.69
CA VAL A 49 0.07 -6.97 0.06
C VAL A 49 0.18 -6.79 -1.46
N ALA A 50 1.11 -5.94 -1.91
CA ALA A 50 1.33 -5.71 -3.33
C ALA A 50 1.81 -6.99 -4.05
N ALA A 51 2.76 -7.70 -3.45
CA ALA A 51 3.23 -8.98 -3.97
C ALA A 51 2.09 -10.00 -4.07
N TYR A 52 1.28 -10.19 -3.02
CA TYR A 52 0.15 -11.12 -3.08
C TYR A 52 -0.90 -10.73 -4.12
N ALA A 53 -1.17 -9.43 -4.29
CA ALA A 53 -2.06 -8.95 -5.33
C ALA A 53 -1.53 -9.29 -6.74
N GLU A 54 -0.21 -9.20 -6.96
CA GLU A 54 0.44 -9.59 -8.22
C GLU A 54 0.35 -11.11 -8.47
N TYR A 55 0.67 -11.93 -7.46
CA TYR A 55 0.54 -13.39 -7.57
C TYR A 55 -0.89 -13.81 -7.95
N LEU A 56 -1.89 -13.25 -7.26
CA LEU A 56 -3.30 -13.55 -7.53
C LEU A 56 -3.73 -13.04 -8.91
N ARG A 57 -3.25 -11.87 -9.32
CA ARG A 57 -3.54 -11.31 -10.65
C ARG A 57 -3.01 -12.21 -11.76
N ASP A 58 -1.81 -12.74 -11.58
CA ASP A 58 -1.16 -13.60 -12.58
C ASP A 58 -1.63 -15.06 -12.49
N GLY A 59 -2.51 -15.38 -11.54
CA GLY A 59 -3.00 -16.75 -11.29
C GLY A 59 -1.91 -17.69 -10.76
N LEU A 60 -0.84 -17.12 -10.19
CA LEU A 60 0.28 -17.87 -9.62
C LEU A 60 -0.10 -18.41 -8.24
N GLN A 61 0.47 -19.57 -7.90
CA GLN A 61 0.31 -20.12 -6.57
C GLN A 61 1.02 -19.22 -5.56
N VAL A 62 0.27 -18.85 -4.51
CA VAL A 62 0.80 -18.05 -3.42
C VAL A 62 1.86 -18.84 -2.64
N PRO A 63 3.07 -18.30 -2.43
CA PRO A 63 4.12 -18.99 -1.67
C PRO A 63 3.73 -19.24 -0.22
N ASN A 64 4.00 -20.45 0.28
CA ASN A 64 3.74 -20.84 1.67
C ASN A 64 5.00 -20.74 2.56
N ASP A 65 6.18 -20.63 1.94
CA ASP A 65 7.51 -20.64 2.56
C ASP A 65 8.00 -19.26 3.01
N GLY A 66 7.24 -18.20 2.71
CA GLY A 66 7.64 -16.83 2.99
C GLY A 66 7.92 -16.04 1.73
N LEU A 67 7.67 -14.74 1.79
CA LEU A 67 8.18 -13.80 0.80
C LEU A 67 9.51 -13.25 1.31
N ASP A 68 10.52 -13.21 0.45
CA ASP A 68 11.76 -12.49 0.74
C ASP A 68 11.48 -10.98 0.69
N ALA A 69 11.12 -10.45 1.86
CA ALA A 69 10.79 -9.04 2.03
C ALA A 69 11.93 -8.13 1.57
N GLU A 70 13.18 -8.50 1.86
CA GLU A 70 14.34 -7.68 1.50
C GLU A 70 14.51 -7.62 -0.03
N LEU A 71 14.36 -8.76 -0.71
CA LEU A 71 14.39 -8.82 -2.17
C LEU A 71 13.24 -8.01 -2.79
N LEU A 72 12.02 -8.19 -2.29
CA LEU A 72 10.84 -7.46 -2.77
C LEU A 72 10.99 -5.95 -2.56
N CYS A 73 11.50 -5.51 -1.41
CA CYS A 73 11.84 -4.11 -1.14
C CYS A 73 12.80 -3.55 -2.20
N LYS A 74 13.87 -4.28 -2.53
CA LYS A 74 14.84 -3.84 -3.55
C LYS A 74 14.21 -3.73 -4.93
N ILE A 75 13.38 -4.70 -5.32
CA ILE A 75 12.66 -4.70 -6.60
C ILE A 75 11.72 -3.50 -6.68
N TYR A 76 10.84 -3.31 -5.70
CA TYR A 76 9.89 -2.20 -5.69
C TYR A 76 10.59 -0.85 -5.62
N ALA A 77 11.66 -0.71 -4.82
CA ALA A 77 12.45 0.52 -4.77
C ALA A 77 13.05 0.86 -6.15
N ALA A 78 13.63 -0.13 -6.85
CA ALA A 78 14.17 0.07 -8.19
C ALA A 78 13.08 0.41 -9.22
N LEU A 79 11.91 -0.23 -9.15
CA LEU A 79 10.78 0.06 -10.02
C LEU A 79 10.22 1.47 -9.79
N LEU A 80 10.03 1.86 -8.54
CA LEU A 80 9.56 3.19 -8.15
C LEU A 80 10.55 4.28 -8.55
N TRP A 81 11.86 4.03 -8.40
CA TRP A 81 12.90 4.94 -8.86
C TRP A 81 12.81 5.18 -10.37
N LYS A 82 12.77 4.11 -11.17
CA LYS A 82 12.63 4.22 -12.64
C LYS A 82 11.35 4.92 -13.06
N TYR A 83 10.24 4.65 -12.39
CA TYR A 83 8.99 5.34 -12.65
C TYR A 83 9.08 6.85 -12.32
N GLY A 84 9.73 7.20 -11.22
CA GLY A 84 10.01 8.58 -10.85
C GLY A 84 10.83 9.32 -11.92
N GLU A 85 11.91 8.71 -12.40
CA GLU A 85 12.74 9.26 -13.48
C GLU A 85 11.93 9.47 -14.77
N ALA A 86 11.19 8.46 -15.22
CA ALA A 86 10.38 8.56 -16.43
C ALA A 86 9.29 9.64 -16.31
N LYS A 87 8.67 9.77 -15.14
CA LYS A 87 7.64 10.79 -14.88
C LYS A 87 8.24 12.20 -14.87
N ALA A 88 9.42 12.38 -14.28
CA ALA A 88 10.14 13.66 -14.29
C ALA A 88 10.56 14.06 -15.71
N GLN A 89 11.09 13.11 -16.49
CA GLN A 89 11.43 13.34 -17.90
C GLN A 89 10.21 13.73 -18.73
N LYS A 90 9.08 13.02 -18.56
CA LYS A 90 7.84 13.32 -19.26
C LYS A 90 7.33 14.73 -18.95
N LEU A 91 7.36 15.15 -17.68
CA LEU A 91 6.98 16.51 -17.27
C LEU A 91 7.89 17.57 -17.91
N TYR A 92 9.20 17.33 -17.92
CA TYR A 92 10.16 18.23 -18.59
C TYR A 92 9.86 18.37 -20.10
N THR A 93 9.50 17.28 -20.77
CA THR A 93 9.14 17.33 -22.20
C THR A 93 7.79 17.97 -22.50
N SER A 94 6.81 17.87 -21.60
CA SER A 94 5.50 18.55 -21.78
C SER A 94 5.59 20.06 -21.57
N ASP A 95 6.45 20.51 -20.66
CA ASP A 95 6.62 21.95 -20.34
C ASP A 95 7.30 22.72 -21.49
N ILE A 96 8.09 22.06 -22.34
CA ILE A 96 8.80 22.69 -23.48
C ILE A 96 7.84 23.13 -24.60
N LYS A 97 6.63 22.56 -24.68
CA LYS A 97 5.63 22.93 -25.69
C LYS A 97 4.46 23.74 -25.13
N ASP A 98 4.40 23.94 -23.81
CA ASP A 98 3.38 24.77 -23.18
C ASP A 98 3.84 26.24 -23.19
N PRO A 99 3.14 27.17 -23.88
CA PRO A 99 3.49 28.59 -23.86
C PRO A 99 3.25 29.17 -22.46
N ARG A 100 4.27 29.12 -21.61
CA ARG A 100 4.32 29.70 -20.25
C ARG A 100 3.16 29.27 -19.33
N ARG A 101 3.34 28.13 -18.65
CA ARG A 101 2.73 27.94 -17.33
C ARG A 101 3.49 28.75 -16.26
N PRO A 102 2.80 29.42 -15.32
CA PRO A 102 3.47 30.12 -14.22
C PRO A 102 4.27 29.13 -13.37
N LYS A 103 5.49 29.54 -12.99
CA LYS A 103 6.34 28.85 -12.01
C LYS A 103 5.48 28.36 -10.83
N PRO A 104 5.50 27.06 -10.48
CA PRO A 104 5.01 26.63 -9.19
C PRO A 104 5.99 27.18 -8.15
N ASN A 105 5.57 28.22 -7.43
CA ASN A 105 6.26 28.63 -6.23
C ASN A 105 6.01 27.54 -5.20
N PHE A 106 6.92 26.58 -5.09
CA PHE A 106 7.06 25.83 -3.87
C PHE A 106 7.47 26.85 -2.81
N ALA A 107 6.48 27.37 -2.10
CA ALA A 107 6.74 28.12 -0.89
C ALA A 107 7.55 27.18 0.01
N THR A 108 8.77 27.60 0.33
CA THR A 108 9.51 27.10 1.49
C THR A 108 8.55 27.11 2.67
N LEU A 109 8.21 25.94 3.18
CA LEU A 109 7.60 25.80 4.49
C LEU A 109 8.66 26.31 5.46
N ASP A 110 8.44 27.53 5.96
CA ASP A 110 9.22 28.12 7.03
C ASP A 110 9.23 27.16 8.23
N GLU A 111 10.43 26.74 8.65
CA GLU A 111 10.66 25.80 9.75
C GLU A 111 10.59 26.46 11.14
N GLU A 112 10.04 27.68 11.30
CA GLU A 112 10.01 28.38 12.60
C GLU A 112 8.63 28.54 13.27
N GLN A 113 7.76 27.54 13.20
CA GLN A 113 6.58 27.47 14.09
C GLN A 113 6.70 26.28 15.06
N LEU A 114 7.74 26.33 15.92
CA LEU A 114 7.77 25.59 17.18
C LEU A 114 6.67 26.16 18.10
N VAL A 115 5.55 25.46 18.18
CA VAL A 115 4.51 25.72 19.19
C VAL A 115 5.07 25.31 20.55
N HIS A 116 5.38 26.30 21.38
CA HIS A 116 5.53 26.11 22.83
C HIS A 116 4.18 25.70 23.41
N ILE A 117 4.13 24.53 24.04
CA ILE A 117 3.03 24.08 24.89
C ILE A 117 3.53 24.21 26.33
N GLU A 118 2.77 24.97 27.14
CA GLU A 118 2.94 25.13 28.60
C GLU A 118 2.48 23.87 29.35
#